data_AF-A0A813DX87-F1
#
_entry.id   AF-A0A813DX87-F1
#
_cell.length_a   1.000
_cell.length_b   1.000
_cell.length_c   1.000
_cell.angle_alpha   90.00
_cell.angle_beta   90.00
_cell.angle_gamma   90.00
#
_symmetry.space_group_name_H-M   'P 1'
#
loop_
_entity.id
_entity.type
_entity.pdbx_description
1 polymer ?
#
loop_
_entity_poly.entity_id
_entity_poly.type
_entity_poly.pdbx_seq_one_letter_code
_entity_poly.pdbx_strand_id
1 'polypeptide(L)'
;LGVSCCFLSIFSGALNMVLAGVLGTSMKLNPLDTTCYMALPAGLVLLLPAMLVSHPMKGWPGFSSMTDWEVLGEVMSRNPAVLTPVLFSGVLAFCYNILQYTLVHKLSAAYAAFAGNFNKAATVALSLALGLEALPAGGYGNMFLLAVLGNIAAFSVYSAMKAQPQK
;
A
#
# COMPACT_ATOMS: atom_id res chain seq x y z
N LEU A 1 0.69 14.27 -13.20
CA LEU A 1 1.56 13.10 -12.95
C LEU A 1 1.03 12.24 -11.79
N GLY A 2 0.91 12.77 -10.57
CA GLY A 2 0.41 12.01 -9.41
C GLY A 2 -0.92 11.28 -9.61
N VAL A 3 -1.94 11.96 -10.14
CA VAL A 3 -3.26 11.34 -10.44
C VAL A 3 -3.13 10.16 -11.40
N SER A 4 -2.37 10.30 -12.49
CA SER A 4 -2.14 9.22 -13.46
C SER A 4 -1.41 8.03 -12.82
N CYS A 5 -0.39 8.29 -11.98
CA CYS A 5 0.28 7.25 -11.21
C CYS A 5 -0.68 6.54 -10.25
N CYS A 6 -1.59 7.27 -9.59
CA CYS A 6 -2.62 6.68 -8.74
C CYS A 6 -3.56 5.75 -9.53
N PHE A 7 -4.03 6.16 -10.70
CA PHE A 7 -4.86 5.32 -11.55
C PHE A 7 -4.15 4.03 -11.98
N LEU A 8 -2.90 4.13 -12.44
CA LEU A 8 -2.09 2.97 -12.82
C LEU A 8 -1.84 2.04 -11.63
N SER A 9 -1.58 2.60 -10.44
CA SER A 9 -1.39 1.84 -9.21
C SER A 9 -2.65 1.09 -8.80
N ILE A 10 -3.83 1.73 -8.87
CA ILE A 10 -5.12 1.09 -8.56
C ILE A 10 -5.39 -0.05 -9.53
N PHE A 11 -5.14 0.16 -10.83
CA PHE A 11 -5.33 -0.87 -11.84
C PHE A 11 -4.39 -2.06 -11.63
N SER A 12 -3.09 -1.80 -11.41
CA SER A 12 -2.11 -2.85 -11.10
C SER A 12 -2.46 -3.59 -9.81
N GLY A 13 -2.95 -2.89 -8.79
CA GLY A 13 -3.41 -3.49 -7.53
C GLY A 13 -4.62 -4.40 -7.73
N ALA A 14 -5.59 -3.98 -8.56
CA ALA A 14 -6.75 -4.80 -8.91
C ALA A 14 -6.34 -6.08 -9.67
N LEU A 15 -5.45 -5.94 -10.67
CA LEU A 15 -4.89 -7.10 -11.39
C LEU A 15 -4.16 -8.06 -10.45
N ASN A 16 -3.34 -7.54 -9.53
CA ASN A 16 -2.64 -8.37 -8.55
C ASN A 16 -3.62 -9.18 -7.67
N MET A 17 -4.70 -8.57 -7.19
CA MET A 17 -5.71 -9.27 -6.38
C MET A 17 -6.47 -10.34 -7.16
N VAL A 18 -6.78 -10.08 -8.44
CA VAL A 18 -7.44 -11.06 -9.31
C VAL A 18 -6.50 -12.24 -9.60
N LEU A 19 -5.25 -11.97 -9.96
CA LEU A 19 -4.23 -13.00 -10.20
C LEU A 19 -3.97 -13.83 -8.94
N ALA A 20 -3.89 -13.20 -7.77
CA ALA A 20 -3.74 -13.91 -6.49
C ALA A 20 -4.95 -14.82 -6.19
N GLY A 21 -6.16 -14.40 -6.57
CA GLY A 21 -7.36 -15.24 -6.52
C GLY A 21 -7.24 -16.47 -7.41
N VAL A 22 -6.82 -16.29 -8.67
CA VAL A 22 -6.60 -17.40 -9.63
C VAL A 22 -5.50 -18.35 -9.14
N LEU A 23 -4.40 -17.84 -8.60
CA LEU A 23 -3.34 -18.66 -8.01
C LEU A 23 -3.84 -19.50 -6.83
N GLY A 24 -4.72 -18.93 -6.00
CA GLY A 24 -5.36 -19.67 -4.89
C GLY A 24 -6.31 -20.77 -5.37
N THR A 25 -7.12 -20.51 -6.39
CA THR A 25 -8.13 -21.48 -6.86
C THR A 25 -7.57 -22.54 -7.81
N SER A 26 -6.70 -22.14 -8.74
CA SER A 26 -6.21 -23.00 -9.83
C SER A 26 -4.91 -23.72 -9.48
N MET A 27 -4.01 -23.08 -8.73
CA MET A 27 -2.73 -23.67 -8.32
C MET A 27 -2.73 -24.17 -6.87
N LYS A 28 -3.83 -23.95 -6.13
CA LYS A 28 -4.01 -24.34 -4.71
C LYS A 28 -2.84 -23.90 -3.82
N LEU A 29 -2.23 -22.76 -4.14
CA LEU A 29 -1.14 -22.22 -3.34
C LEU A 29 -1.68 -21.68 -2.02
N ASN A 30 -0.98 -21.96 -0.94
CA ASN A 30 -1.28 -21.37 0.36
C ASN A 30 -1.03 -19.85 0.28
N PRO A 31 -1.79 -18.99 0.99
CA PRO A 31 -1.50 -17.56 1.08
C PRO A 31 -0.04 -17.22 1.45
N LEU A 32 0.61 -18.05 2.28
CA LEU A 32 2.04 -17.89 2.60
C LEU A 32 2.91 -18.05 1.35
N ASP A 33 2.74 -19.14 0.62
CA ASP A 33 3.52 -19.43 -0.59
C ASP A 33 3.29 -18.36 -1.66
N THR A 34 2.03 -17.95 -1.83
CA THR A 34 1.64 -16.85 -2.73
C THR A 34 2.35 -15.55 -2.35
N THR A 35 2.45 -15.25 -1.05
CA THR A 35 3.17 -14.05 -0.57
C THR A 35 4.65 -14.13 -0.92
N CYS A 36 5.30 -15.25 -0.64
CA CYS A 36 6.74 -15.44 -0.92
C CYS A 36 7.04 -15.39 -2.43
N TYR A 37 6.27 -16.09 -3.24
CA TYR A 37 6.46 -16.15 -4.69
C TYR A 37 6.22 -14.81 -5.39
N MET A 38 5.42 -13.91 -4.79
CA MET A 38 5.22 -12.56 -5.32
C MET A 38 6.24 -11.57 -4.75
N ALA A 39 6.59 -11.67 -3.47
CA ALA A 39 7.47 -10.72 -2.79
C ALA A 39 8.94 -10.83 -3.24
N LEU A 40 9.46 -12.04 -3.45
CA LEU A 40 10.85 -12.24 -3.88
C LEU A 40 11.16 -11.61 -5.25
N PRO A 41 10.42 -11.91 -6.34
CA PRO A 41 10.69 -11.30 -7.64
C PRO A 41 10.41 -9.79 -7.62
N ALA A 42 9.37 -9.34 -6.93
CA ALA A 42 9.10 -7.90 -6.78
C ALA A 42 10.24 -7.19 -6.05
N GLY A 43 10.76 -7.77 -4.97
CA GLY A 43 11.91 -7.26 -4.23
C GLY A 43 13.16 -7.15 -5.10
N LEU A 44 13.47 -8.17 -5.90
CA LEU A 44 14.61 -8.14 -6.82
C LEU A 44 14.47 -7.06 -7.90
N VAL A 45 13.27 -6.92 -8.49
CA VAL A 45 12.99 -5.90 -9.50
C VAL A 45 13.05 -4.49 -8.91
N LEU A 46 12.60 -4.30 -7.66
CA LEU A 46 12.62 -3.01 -6.98
C LEU A 46 13.99 -2.66 -6.38
N LEU A 47 14.82 -3.65 -6.06
CA LEU A 47 16.16 -3.43 -5.54
C LEU A 47 17.05 -2.70 -6.56
N LEU A 48 16.94 -3.05 -7.84
CA LEU A 48 17.70 -2.42 -8.91
C LEU A 48 17.49 -0.89 -9.01
N PRO A 49 16.26 -0.36 -9.16
CA PRO A 49 16.04 1.07 -9.18
C PRO A 49 16.33 1.73 -7.83
N ALA A 50 16.07 1.05 -6.69
CA ALA A 50 16.42 1.60 -5.37
C ALA A 50 17.93 1.86 -5.22
N MET A 51 18.77 0.97 -5.78
CA MET A 51 20.22 1.13 -5.73
C MET A 51 20.77 2.09 -6.79
N LEU A 52 20.12 2.21 -7.96
CA LEU A 52 20.68 2.90 -9.12
C LEU A 52 20.10 4.29 -9.39
N VAL A 53 18.91 4.60 -8.88
CA VAL A 53 18.22 5.87 -9.17
C VAL A 53 18.37 6.82 -7.98
N SER A 54 19.12 7.89 -8.17
CA SER A 54 19.23 8.96 -7.17
C SER A 54 17.94 9.78 -7.11
N HIS A 55 17.50 10.13 -5.90
CA HIS A 55 16.30 10.94 -5.67
C HIS A 55 16.58 12.16 -4.78
N PRO A 56 15.82 13.25 -4.96
CA PRO A 56 16.09 14.51 -4.30
C PRO A 56 15.72 14.49 -2.81
N MET A 57 16.66 14.87 -1.95
CA MET A 57 16.51 14.85 -0.49
C MET A 57 16.01 16.19 0.05
N LYS A 58 14.72 16.51 -0.19
CA LYS A 58 14.13 17.81 0.19
C LYS A 58 14.08 18.10 1.70
N GLY A 59 14.36 17.11 2.56
CA GLY A 59 14.29 17.24 4.02
C GLY A 59 15.57 16.90 4.77
N TRP A 60 16.66 16.50 4.09
CA TRP A 60 17.90 16.10 4.76
C TRP A 60 18.98 17.18 4.59
N PRO A 61 19.36 17.89 5.67
CA PRO A 61 20.39 18.93 5.57
C PRO A 61 21.74 18.33 5.16
N GLY A 62 22.38 18.93 4.15
CA GLY A 62 23.71 18.55 3.67
C GLY A 62 23.75 17.65 2.44
N PHE A 63 22.60 17.19 1.95
CA PHE A 63 22.52 16.30 0.79
C PHE A 63 21.48 16.82 -0.22
N SER A 64 21.88 16.96 -1.50
CA SER A 64 20.98 17.40 -2.57
C SER A 64 20.23 16.24 -3.23
N SER A 65 20.92 15.12 -3.46
CA SER A 65 20.39 13.91 -4.09
C SER A 65 21.23 12.72 -3.65
N MET A 66 20.59 11.59 -3.35
CA MET A 66 21.25 10.34 -2.95
C MET A 66 20.45 9.14 -3.47
N THR A 67 21.13 8.01 -3.61
CA THR A 67 20.52 6.68 -3.79
C THR A 67 20.11 6.09 -2.43
N ASP A 68 19.20 5.10 -2.43
CA ASP A 68 18.81 4.44 -1.18
C ASP A 68 19.97 3.70 -0.51
N TRP A 69 20.98 3.30 -1.29
CA TRP A 69 22.21 2.69 -0.76
C TRP A 69 23.06 3.68 0.03
N GLU A 70 23.26 4.89 -0.52
CA GLU A 70 23.99 5.96 0.17
C GLU A 70 23.23 6.42 1.42
N VAL A 71 21.90 6.47 1.36
CA VAL A 71 21.04 6.75 2.52
C VAL A 71 21.27 5.71 3.61
N LEU A 72 21.25 4.43 3.26
CA LEU A 72 21.44 3.34 4.22
C LEU A 72 22.84 3.41 4.86
N GLY A 73 23.88 3.68 4.06
CA GLY A 73 25.24 3.90 4.57
C GLY A 73 25.33 5.06 5.56
N GLU A 74 24.68 6.19 5.26
CA GLU A 74 24.67 7.37 6.12
C GLU A 74 23.84 7.17 7.40
N VAL A 75 22.72 6.45 7.33
CA VAL A 75 21.95 6.09 8.53
C VAL A 75 22.76 5.14 9.42
N MET A 76 23.43 4.14 8.83
CA MET A 76 24.27 3.20 9.58
C MET A 76 25.45 3.89 10.27
N SER A 77 26.06 4.90 9.65
CA SER A 77 27.17 5.65 10.24
C SER A 77 26.73 6.57 11.39
N ARG A 78 25.53 7.16 11.30
CA ARG A 78 25.02 8.12 12.30
C ARG A 78 24.26 7.48 13.45
N ASN A 79 23.27 6.64 13.14
CA ASN A 79 22.44 5.97 14.14
C ASN A 79 21.80 4.69 13.57
N PRO A 80 22.44 3.52 13.73
CA PRO A 80 21.92 2.27 13.19
C PRO A 80 20.61 1.82 13.84
N ALA A 81 20.25 2.31 15.04
CA ALA A 81 19.00 1.94 15.71
C ALA A 81 17.76 2.43 14.94
N VAL A 82 17.91 3.43 14.06
CA VAL A 82 16.84 3.90 13.17
C VAL A 82 16.43 2.83 12.14
N LEU A 83 17.27 1.83 11.88
CA LEU A 83 16.92 0.71 11.00
C LEU A 83 16.00 -0.31 11.66
N THR A 84 15.89 -0.35 12.99
CA THR A 84 15.00 -1.26 13.70
C THR A 84 13.52 -1.13 13.27
N PRO A 85 12.90 0.07 13.23
CA PRO A 85 11.54 0.22 12.72
C PRO A 85 11.40 -0.17 11.25
N VAL A 86 12.43 0.04 10.42
CA VAL A 86 12.43 -0.39 9.01
C VAL A 86 12.33 -1.92 8.92
N LEU A 87 13.16 -2.65 9.67
CA LEU A 87 13.12 -4.11 9.71
C LEU A 87 11.78 -4.62 10.23
N PHE A 88 11.26 -4.02 11.31
CA PHE A 88 9.97 -4.39 11.88
C PHE A 88 8.81 -4.12 10.90
N SER A 89 8.87 -3.00 10.17
CA SER A 89 7.87 -2.67 9.14
C SER A 89 7.82 -3.71 8.02
N GLY A 90 8.97 -4.30 7.65
CA GLY A 90 9.05 -5.38 6.66
C GLY A 90 8.33 -6.65 7.14
N VAL A 91 8.53 -7.04 8.40
CA VAL A 91 7.83 -8.20 8.99
C VAL A 91 6.32 -7.95 9.05
N LEU A 92 5.91 -6.77 9.52
CA LEU A 92 4.50 -6.41 9.56
C LEU A 92 3.86 -6.37 8.17
N ALA A 93 4.57 -5.82 7.17
CA ALA A 93 4.12 -5.81 5.78
C ALA A 93 3.94 -7.23 5.24
N PHE A 94 4.85 -8.15 5.55
CA PHE A 94 4.71 -9.56 5.17
C PHE A 94 3.47 -10.21 5.80
N CYS A 95 3.26 -10.04 7.10
CA CYS A 95 2.06 -10.53 7.78
C CYS A 95 0.77 -9.93 7.21
N TYR A 96 0.77 -8.62 6.92
CA TYR A 96 -0.35 -7.95 6.29
C TYR A 96 -0.68 -8.53 4.91
N ASN A 97 0.33 -8.81 4.08
CA ASN A 97 0.12 -9.43 2.77
C ASN A 97 -0.44 -10.85 2.88
N ILE A 98 0.01 -11.65 3.85
CA ILE A 98 -0.58 -12.98 4.12
C ILE A 98 -2.08 -12.85 4.47
N LEU A 99 -2.43 -11.93 5.36
CA LEU A 99 -3.84 -11.69 5.71
C LEU A 99 -4.64 -11.25 4.50
N GLN A 100 -4.09 -10.34 3.68
CA GLN A 100 -4.73 -9.85 2.47
C GLN A 100 -5.00 -10.99 1.48
N TYR A 101 -4.02 -11.84 1.19
CA TYR A 101 -4.22 -12.99 0.31
C TYR A 101 -5.14 -14.05 0.92
N THR A 102 -5.14 -14.21 2.25
CA THR A 102 -6.11 -15.08 2.93
C THR A 102 -7.54 -14.59 2.72
N LEU A 103 -7.79 -13.28 2.81
CA LEU A 103 -9.10 -12.70 2.52
C LEU A 103 -9.49 -12.91 1.05
N VAL A 104 -8.55 -12.76 0.12
CA VAL A 104 -8.78 -13.01 -1.31
C VAL A 104 -9.16 -14.47 -1.55
N HIS A 105 -8.41 -15.42 -0.97
CA HIS A 105 -8.64 -16.86 -1.14
C HIS A 105 -9.93 -17.34 -0.47
N LYS A 106 -10.29 -16.80 0.71
CA LYS A 106 -11.45 -17.29 1.49
C LYS A 106 -12.77 -16.57 1.20
N LEU A 107 -12.74 -15.28 0.86
CA LEU A 107 -13.95 -14.46 0.71
C LEU A 107 -14.13 -13.89 -0.70
N SER A 108 -13.03 -13.57 -1.39
CA SER A 108 -12.88 -13.03 -2.76
C SER A 108 -12.12 -11.69 -2.78
N ALA A 109 -11.60 -11.36 -3.97
CA ALA A 109 -10.93 -10.09 -4.24
C ALA A 109 -11.79 -8.85 -3.94
N ALA A 110 -13.10 -8.93 -4.10
CA ALA A 110 -14.01 -7.82 -3.83
C ALA A 110 -14.08 -7.47 -2.32
N TYR A 111 -14.12 -8.48 -1.45
CA TYR A 111 -14.10 -8.25 0.00
C TYR A 111 -12.75 -7.73 0.46
N ALA A 112 -11.65 -8.24 -0.09
CA ALA A 112 -10.31 -7.73 0.20
C ALA A 112 -10.16 -6.25 -0.25
N ALA A 113 -10.71 -5.87 -1.41
CA ALA A 113 -10.72 -4.49 -1.88
C ALA A 113 -11.55 -3.58 -0.95
N PHE A 114 -12.72 -4.05 -0.49
CA PHE A 114 -13.54 -3.31 0.47
C PHE A 114 -12.82 -3.08 1.81
N ALA A 115 -12.29 -4.16 2.41
CA ALA A 115 -11.53 -4.07 3.65
C ALA A 115 -10.31 -3.15 3.51
N GLY A 116 -9.61 -3.20 2.37
CA GLY A 116 -8.48 -2.33 2.07
C GLY A 116 -8.85 -0.85 1.96
N ASN A 117 -10.01 -0.51 1.39
CA ASN A 117 -10.47 0.89 1.31
C ASN A 117 -10.92 1.42 2.67
N PHE A 118 -11.58 0.59 3.48
CA PHE A 118 -11.90 0.97 4.86
C PHE A 118 -10.62 1.21 5.69
N ASN A 119 -9.63 0.32 5.57
CA ASN A 119 -8.34 0.48 6.25
C ASN A 119 -7.66 1.80 5.86
N LYS A 120 -7.63 2.14 4.56
CA LYS A 120 -7.08 3.45 4.09
C LYS A 120 -7.84 4.64 4.66
N ALA A 121 -9.18 4.60 4.67
CA ALA A 121 -10.00 5.67 5.24
C ALA A 121 -9.73 5.84 6.75
N ALA A 122 -9.63 4.74 7.49
CA ALA A 122 -9.28 4.75 8.90
C ALA A 122 -7.88 5.33 9.13
N THR A 123 -6.89 4.96 8.31
CA THR A 123 -5.54 5.54 8.38
C THR A 123 -5.53 7.04 8.17
N VAL A 124 -6.29 7.56 7.20
CA VAL A 124 -6.42 9.01 6.98
C VAL A 124 -7.08 9.70 8.18
N ALA A 125 -8.15 9.13 8.72
CA ALA A 125 -8.82 9.69 9.90
C ALA A 125 -7.88 9.70 11.13
N LEU A 126 -7.13 8.61 11.35
CA LEU A 126 -6.17 8.50 12.43
C LEU A 126 -4.97 9.44 12.26
N SER A 127 -4.42 9.58 11.04
CA SER A 127 -3.29 10.48 10.78
C SER A 127 -3.66 11.94 11.06
N LEU A 128 -4.87 12.35 10.67
CA LEU A 128 -5.40 13.68 10.97
C LEU A 128 -5.70 13.86 12.46
N ALA A 129 -6.33 12.89 13.11
CA ALA A 129 -6.68 12.97 14.54
C ALA A 129 -5.45 13.01 15.45
N LEU A 130 -4.38 12.30 15.09
CA LEU A 130 -3.11 12.29 15.82
C LEU A 130 -2.18 13.45 15.43
N GLY A 131 -2.56 14.28 14.45
CA GLY A 131 -1.75 15.40 13.98
C GLY A 131 -0.46 14.99 13.26
N LEU A 132 -0.40 13.76 12.72
CA LEU A 132 0.74 13.26 11.95
C LEU A 132 0.81 13.87 10.54
N GLU A 133 -0.35 14.25 10.00
CA GLU A 133 -0.48 14.95 8.73
C GLU A 133 -1.42 16.14 8.87
N ALA A 134 -1.23 17.15 8.02
CA ALA A 134 -2.12 18.29 7.90
C ALA A 134 -2.91 18.22 6.58
N LEU A 135 -4.14 18.73 6.60
CA LEU A 135 -4.92 18.87 5.38
C LEU A 135 -4.20 19.81 4.39
N PRO A 136 -4.32 19.53 3.08
CA PRO A 136 -3.83 20.45 2.05
C PRO A 136 -4.38 21.87 2.27
N ALA A 137 -3.52 22.87 2.13
CA ALA A 137 -3.91 24.26 2.31
C ALA A 137 -4.98 24.71 1.29
N GLY A 138 -5.86 25.61 1.71
CA GLY A 138 -6.90 26.18 0.86
C GLY A 138 -8.05 25.21 0.54
N GLY A 139 -8.71 25.40 -0.61
CA GLY A 139 -9.87 24.61 -1.02
C GLY A 139 -9.60 23.13 -1.29
N TYR A 140 -8.34 22.74 -1.45
CA TYR A 140 -7.94 21.36 -1.71
C TYR A 140 -8.18 20.43 -0.52
N GLY A 141 -8.17 20.95 0.72
CA GLY A 141 -8.49 20.16 1.91
C GLY A 141 -9.95 19.66 1.91
N ASN A 142 -10.89 20.54 1.54
CA ASN A 142 -12.30 20.16 1.43
C ASN A 142 -12.53 19.17 0.29
N MET A 143 -11.87 19.37 -0.85
CA MET A 143 -11.93 18.43 -1.97
C MET A 143 -11.38 17.06 -1.59
N PHE A 144 -10.29 17.00 -0.82
CA PHE A 144 -9.72 15.76 -0.31
C PHE A 144 -10.70 15.02 0.61
N LEU A 145 -11.30 15.72 1.57
CA LEU A 145 -12.29 15.12 2.49
C LEU A 145 -13.52 14.60 1.74
N LEU A 146 -14.05 15.38 0.79
CA LEU A 146 -15.17 14.95 -0.05
C LEU A 146 -14.82 13.74 -0.90
N ALA A 147 -13.60 13.67 -1.44
CA ALA A 147 -13.14 12.50 -2.20
C ALA A 147 -13.04 11.24 -1.32
N VAL A 148 -12.53 11.36 -0.09
CA VAL A 148 -12.48 10.25 0.87
C VAL A 148 -13.89 9.78 1.24
N LEU A 149 -14.79 10.71 1.60
CA LEU A 149 -16.18 10.39 1.93
C LEU A 149 -16.93 9.78 0.75
N GLY A 150 -16.75 10.34 -0.46
CA GLY A 150 -17.36 9.83 -1.68
C GLY A 150 -16.88 8.41 -2.01
N ASN A 151 -15.59 8.12 -1.82
CA ASN A 151 -15.05 6.77 -1.98
C ASN A 151 -15.70 5.78 -1.00
N ILE A 152 -15.75 6.12 0.29
CA ILE A 152 -16.40 5.29 1.31
C ILE A 152 -17.88 5.05 0.95
N ALA A 153 -18.62 6.11 0.63
CA ALA A 153 -20.03 6.02 0.29
C ALA A 153 -20.28 5.13 -0.94
N ALA A 154 -19.49 5.31 -2.01
CA ALA A 154 -19.60 4.49 -3.22
C ALA A 154 -19.36 3.00 -2.94
N PHE A 155 -18.34 2.68 -2.13
CA PHE A 155 -18.07 1.29 -1.75
C PHE A 155 -19.13 0.71 -0.81
N SER A 156 -19.65 1.50 0.13
CA SER A 156 -20.75 1.08 1.00
C SER A 156 -22.02 0.77 0.20
N VAL A 157 -22.38 1.62 -0.77
CA VAL A 157 -23.52 1.40 -1.65
C VAL A 157 -23.31 0.16 -2.53
N TYR A 158 -22.14 0.03 -3.16
CA TYR A 158 -21.83 -1.14 -3.98
C TYR A 158 -21.91 -2.45 -3.18
N SER A 159 -21.36 -2.48 -1.96
CA SER A 159 -21.43 -3.64 -1.07
C SER A 159 -22.87 -3.95 -0.66
N ALA A 160 -23.68 -2.93 -0.35
CA ALA A 160 -25.09 -3.10 -0.01
C ALA A 160 -25.90 -3.67 -1.20
N MET A 161 -25.64 -3.20 -2.42
CA MET A 161 -26.28 -3.72 -3.63
C MET A 161 -25.85 -5.16 -3.93
N LYS A 162 -24.57 -5.51 -3.76
CA LYS A 162 -24.07 -6.87 -3.99
C LYS A 162 -24.57 -7.87 -2.95
N ALA A 163 -24.85 -7.43 -1.73
CA ALA A 163 -25.43 -8.26 -0.68
C ALA A 163 -26.92 -8.60 -0.93
N GLN A 164 -27.60 -7.89 -1.83
CA GLN A 164 -28.95 -8.26 -2.23
C GLN A 164 -28.91 -9.51 -3.10
N PRO A 165 -29.74 -10.53 -2.80
CA PRO A 165 -29.84 -11.71 -3.65
C PRO A 165 -30.27 -11.28 -5.06
N GLN A 166 -29.53 -11.70 -6.08
CA GLN A 166 -29.97 -11.57 -7.46
C GLN A 166 -31.34 -12.25 -7.58
N LYS A 167 -32.38 -11.46 -7.85
CA LYS A 167 -33.71 -11.96 -8.19
C LYS A 167 -33.67 -12.62 -9.56
#